data_AF-A0A1G2LEX7-F1
#
_entry.id   AF-A0A1G2LEX7-F1
#
_cell.length_a   1.000
_cell.length_b   1.000
_cell.length_c   1.000
_cell.angle_alpha   90.00
_cell.angle_beta   90.00
_cell.angle_gamma   90.00
#
_symmetry.space_group_name_H-M   'P 1'
#
loop_
_entity.id
_entity.type
_entity.pdbx_description
1 polymer ?
#
loop_
_entity_poly.entity_id
_entity_poly.type
_entity_poly.pdbx_seq_one_letter_code
_entity_poly.pdbx_strand_id
1 'polypeptide(L)' 'MNASLRNFIRAREVRVSDVPHMTPELERLIGIAERDLKAKRNISLLLKTPTEAECYLNAL' A
#
# COMPACT_ATOMS: atom_id res chain seq x y z
N MET A 1 3.70 -0.75 -26.21
CA MET A 1 3.53 0.58 -25.56
C MET A 1 4.31 0.58 -24.25
N ASN A 2 5.33 1.43 -24.11
CA ASN A 2 6.31 1.42 -23.00
C ASN A 2 5.67 1.89 -21.68
N ALA A 3 6.00 1.24 -20.55
CA ALA A 3 5.55 1.60 -19.20
C ALA A 3 5.93 3.04 -18.80
N SER A 4 7.12 3.52 -19.18
CA SER A 4 7.57 4.90 -18.97
C SER A 4 6.71 5.90 -19.74
N LEU A 5 6.28 5.57 -20.96
CA LEU A 5 5.42 6.44 -21.77
C LEU A 5 3.99 6.51 -21.20
N ARG A 6 3.49 5.38 -20.69
CA ARG A 6 2.20 5.32 -19.97
C ARG A 6 2.25 6.14 -18.68
N ASN A 7 3.35 6.04 -17.92
CA ASN A 7 3.56 6.83 -16.70
C ASN A 7 3.71 8.32 -17.01
N PHE A 8 4.41 8.70 -18.09
CA PHE A 8 4.52 10.08 -18.52
C PHE A 8 3.16 10.70 -18.84
N ILE A 9 2.30 9.99 -19.57
CA ILE A 9 0.94 10.47 -19.88
C ILE A 9 0.10 10.64 -18.61
N ARG A 10 0.30 9.77 -17.61
CA ARG A 10 -0.48 9.76 -16.35
C ARG A 10 0.00 10.79 -15.33
N ALA A 11 1.31 10.97 -15.21
CA ALA A 11 1.95 11.79 -14.17
C ALA A 11 2.54 13.12 -14.68
N ARG A 12 2.62 13.33 -16.01
CA ARG A 12 3.33 14.43 -16.68
C ARG A 12 4.80 14.60 -16.27
N GLU A 13 5.40 13.55 -15.69
CA GLU A 13 6.77 13.52 -15.19
C GLU A 13 7.40 12.18 -15.62
N VAL A 14 8.66 12.22 -16.08
CA VAL A 14 9.45 11.00 -16.34
C VAL A 14 10.48 10.87 -15.23
N ARG A 15 10.29 9.90 -14.33
CA ARG A 15 11.31 9.51 -13.36
C ARG A 15 12.07 8.30 -13.90
N VAL A 16 13.38 8.47 -14.09
CA VAL A 16 14.30 7.37 -14.41
C VAL A 16 14.95 6.96 -13.11
N SER A 17 14.63 5.76 -12.63
CA SER A 17 15.23 5.17 -11.44
C SER A 17 15.29 3.68 -11.62
N ASP A 18 16.39 3.07 -11.18
CA ASP A 18 16.56 1.62 -11.16
C ASP A 18 15.73 0.94 -10.07
N VAL A 19 15.17 1.73 -9.15
CA VAL A 19 14.31 1.25 -8.06
C VAL A 19 12.85 1.59 -8.37
N PRO A 20 11.91 0.64 -8.24
CA PRO A 20 10.48 0.92 -8.38
C PRO A 20 10.02 1.96 -7.35
N HIS A 21 9.34 3.01 -7.81
CA HIS A 21 8.73 4.02 -6.95
C HIS A 21 7.23 3.78 -6.82
N MET A 22 6.67 4.09 -5.65
CA MET A 22 5.22 4.12 -5.45
C MET A 22 4.62 5.31 -6.20
N THR A 23 3.36 5.21 -6.60
CA THR A 23 2.66 6.37 -7.15
C THR A 23 2.28 7.32 -6.01
N PRO A 24 2.16 8.64 -6.25
CA PRO A 24 1.76 9.59 -5.22
C PRO A 24 0.43 9.23 -4.53
N GLU A 25 -0.49 8.60 -5.26
CA GLU A 25 -1.75 8.12 -4.71
C GLU A 25 -1.54 6.97 -3.72
N LEU A 26 -0.65 6.02 -4.06
CA LEU A 26 -0.32 4.90 -3.18
C LEU A 26 0.43 5.37 -1.93
N GLU A 27 1.39 6.29 -2.08
CA GLU A 27 2.08 6.93 -0.95
C GLU A 27 1.11 7.63 -0.01
N ARG A 28 0.13 8.36 -0.56
CA ARG A 28 -0.91 9.03 0.24
C ARG A 28 -1.77 8.04 1.02
N LEU A 29 -2.14 6.91 0.42
CA LEU A 29 -2.93 5.86 1.08
C LEU A 29 -2.14 5.21 2.22
N ILE A 30 -0.87 4.84 1.96
CA ILE A 30 0.01 4.26 2.97
C ILE A 30 0.24 5.25 4.12
N GLY A 31 0.45 6.54 3.82
CA GLY A 31 0.60 7.56 4.85
C GLY A 31 -0.64 7.75 5.74
N ILE A 32 -1.84 7.38 5.29
CA ILE A 32 -3.03 7.30 6.16
C ILE A 32 -2.91 6.09 7.09
N ALA A 33 -2.64 4.91 6.53
CA ALA A 33 -2.49 3.67 7.32
C ALA A 33 -1.36 3.76 8.36
N GLU A 34 -0.23 4.39 8.04
CA GLU A 34 0.87 4.62 8.99
C GLU A 34 0.46 5.52 10.16
N ARG A 35 -0.34 6.57 9.88
CA ARG A 35 -0.86 7.45 10.93
C ARG A 35 -1.82 6.71 11.84
N ASP A 36 -2.71 5.91 11.26
CA ASP A 36 -3.66 5.09 12.00
C ASP A 36 -2.94 4.04 12.87
N LEU A 37 -1.90 3.40 12.33
CA LEU A 37 -1.06 2.47 13.06
C LEU A 37 -0.36 3.14 14.26
N LYS A 38 0.26 4.31 14.05
CA LYS A 38 0.89 5.09 15.14
C LYS A 38 -0.13 5.52 16.20
N ALA A 39 -1.34 5.86 15.78
CA ALA A 39 -2.43 6.24 16.66
C ALA A 39 -3.15 5.05 17.32
N LYS A 40 -2.79 3.80 16.99
CA LYS A 40 -3.49 2.58 17.40
C LYS A 40 -4.98 2.56 17.03
N ARG A 41 -5.32 3.13 15.87
CA ARG A 41 -6.69 3.22 15.33
C ARG A 41 -6.78 2.39 14.05
N ASN A 42 -7.98 1.92 13.69
CA ASN A 42 -8.21 1.10 12.48
C ASN A 42 -7.31 -0.14 12.37
N ILE A 43 -6.90 -0.70 13.51
CA ILE A 43 -6.16 -1.96 13.55
C ILE A 43 -7.18 -3.07 13.76
N SER A 44 -7.19 -4.09 12.89
CA SER A 44 -7.99 -5.30 13.08
C SER A 44 -7.52 -6.06 14.33
N LEU A 45 -8.22 -7.12 14.72
CA LEU A 45 -7.78 -7.96 15.83
C LEU A 45 -6.29 -8.28 15.72
N LEU A 46 -5.57 -8.18 16.84
CA LEU A 46 -4.19 -8.64 16.96
C LEU A 46 -4.21 -10.18 16.92
N LEU A 47 -4.08 -10.73 15.70
CA LEU A 47 -3.94 -12.16 15.46
C LEU A 47 -2.50 -12.53 15.81
N LYS A 48 -2.34 -13.37 16.83
CA LYS A 48 -1.02 -13.72 17.38
C LYS A 48 -0.42 -14.94 16.71
N THR A 49 -1.27 -15.78 16.12
CA THR A 49 -0.85 -17.02 15.48
C THR A 49 -1.33 -17.10 14.03
N PRO A 50 -0.60 -17.81 13.16
CA PRO A 50 -1.06 -18.08 11.80
C PRO A 50 -2.44 -18.75 11.76
N THR A 51 -2.70 -19.66 12.69
CA THR A 51 -3.98 -20.39 12.80
C THR A 51 -5.15 -19.48 13.17
N GLU A 52 -4.94 -18.51 14.06
CA GLU A 52 -5.94 -17.48 14.35
C GLU A 52 -6.25 -16.63 13.11
N ALA A 53 -5.23 -16.30 12.32
CA ALA A 53 -5.41 -15.54 11.09
C ALA A 53 -6.21 -16.31 10.05
N GLU A 54 -5.89 -17.59 9.83
CA GLU A 54 -6.65 -18.46 8.93
C GLU A 54 -8.11 -18.60 9.37
N CYS A 55 -8.36 -18.79 10.66
CA CYS A 55 -9.71 -18.89 11.19
C CYS A 55 -10.51 -17.60 11.01
N TYR A 56 -9.89 -16.44 11.24
CA TYR A 56 -10.49 -15.13 11.01
C TYR A 56 -10.81 -14.89 9.53
N LEU A 57 -9.89 -15.24 8.63
CA LEU A 57 -10.06 -15.09 7.19
C LEU A 57 -11.16 -16.00 6.63
N ASN A 58 -11.29 -17.23 7.13
CA ASN A 58 -12.36 -18.15 6.74
C ASN A 58 -13.75 -17.72 7.25
N ALA A 59 -13.81 -16.84 8.25
CA ALA A 59 -15.05 -16.33 8.83
C ALA A 59 -15.56 -15.03 8.17
N LEU A 60 -14.78 -14.42 7.26
CA LEU A 60 -15.15 -13.27 6.45
C LEU A 60 -15.93 -13.69 5.19
#